data_AF-A0AAN7JB60-F1
#
_entry.id   AF-A0AAN7JB60-F1
#
_cell.length_a   1.000
_cell.length_b   1.000
_cell.length_c   1.000
_cell.angle_alpha   90.00
_cell.angle_beta   90.00
_cell.angle_gamma   90.00
#
_symmetry.space_group_name_H-M   'P 1'
#
loop_
_entity.id
_entity.type
_entity.pdbx_description
1 polymer ?
#
loop_
_entity_poly.entity_id
_entity_poly.type
_entity_poly.pdbx_seq_one_letter_code
_entity_poly.pdbx_strand_id
1 'polypeptide(L)' 'MSILLNPIQLLELSIISAQDLAPVTRSMHTYAIAWVHADRRLSTRVDNSGRSNPAWDD' A
#
# COMPACT_ATOMS: atom_id res chain seq x y z
N MET A 1 -20.60 11.55 -34.30
CA MET A 1 -20.89 11.32 -32.87
C MET A 1 -19.57 10.90 -32.22
N SER A 2 -18.87 11.84 -31.59
CA SER A 2 -17.57 11.59 -30.97
C SER A 2 -17.78 10.88 -29.64
N ILE A 3 -17.29 9.65 -29.56
CA ILE A 3 -17.04 8.97 -28.29
C ILE A 3 -16.03 9.81 -27.52
N LEU A 4 -16.50 10.66 -26.61
CA LEU A 4 -15.68 11.27 -25.58
C LEU A 4 -15.22 10.15 -24.65
N LEU A 5 -14.18 9.44 -25.04
CA LEU A 5 -13.43 8.58 -24.14
C LEU A 5 -12.88 9.50 -23.06
N ASN A 6 -13.44 9.43 -21.85
CA ASN A 6 -12.84 10.08 -20.70
C ASN A 6 -11.37 9.65 -20.65
N PRO A 7 -10.41 10.59 -20.64
CA PRO A 7 -9.01 10.23 -20.58
C PRO A 7 -8.78 9.39 -19.31
N ILE A 8 -8.22 8.19 -19.48
CA ILE A 8 -7.80 7.36 -18.36
C ILE A 8 -6.65 8.09 -17.69
N GLN A 9 -6.88 8.54 -16.46
CA GLN A 9 -5.82 9.06 -15.59
C GLN A 9 -5.30 7.89 -14.77
N LEU A 10 -4.08 7.44 -15.08
CA LEU A 10 -3.41 6.39 -14.32
C LEU A 10 -2.70 7.02 -13.13
N LEU A 11 -2.99 6.53 -11.93
CA LEU A 11 -2.28 6.84 -10.70
C LEU A 11 -1.54 5.59 -10.21
N GLU A 12 -0.23 5.69 -10.08
CA GLU A 12 0.61 4.67 -9.46
C GLU A 12 0.99 5.14 -8.05
N LEU A 13 0.82 4.25 -7.07
CA LEU A 13 1.15 4.49 -5.67
C LEU A 13 2.16 3.44 -5.23
N SER A 14 3.38 3.88 -4.92
CA SER A 14 4.45 3.03 -4.41
C SER A 14 4.62 3.26 -2.92
N ILE A 15 4.30 2.24 -2.11
CA ILE A 15 4.53 2.26 -0.67
C ILE A 15 5.84 1.53 -0.39
N ILE A 16 6.85 2.28 0.03
CA ILE A 16 8.22 1.76 0.16
C ILE A 16 8.45 1.20 1.56
N SER A 17 8.08 1.95 2.62
CA SER A 17 8.38 1.58 4.00
C SER A 17 7.52 2.34 5.03
N ALA A 18 7.62 1.93 6.29
CA ALA A 18 7.17 2.69 7.45
C ALA A 18 8.23 2.66 8.57
N GLN A 19 8.16 3.59 9.52
CA GLN A 19 9.13 3.73 10.61
C GLN A 19 8.42 3.91 11.95
N ASP A 20 9.06 3.39 13.00
CA ASP A 20 8.67 3.58 14.40
C ASP A 20 7.19 3.24 14.70
N LEU A 21 6.65 2.22 14.02
CA LEU A 21 5.30 1.74 14.29
C LEU A 21 5.21 1.24 15.73
N ALA A 22 4.11 1.59 16.40
CA ALA A 22 3.86 1.16 17.76
C ALA A 22 3.88 -0.39 17.85
N PRO A 23 4.71 -0.96 18.74
CA PRO A 23 4.80 -2.41 18.86
C PRO A 23 3.53 -2.97 19.47
N VAL A 24 2.80 -3.77 18.70
CA VAL A 24 1.58 -4.45 19.16
C VAL A 24 1.86 -5.86 19.67
N THR A 25 2.89 -6.52 19.13
CA THR A 25 3.34 -7.86 19.53
C THR A 25 4.84 -8.01 19.25
N ARG A 26 5.45 -9.09 19.77
CA ARG A 26 6.86 -9.43 19.46
C ARG A 26 7.06 -9.90 18.01
N SER A 27 6.00 -10.39 17.37
CA SER A 27 5.98 -10.88 15.98
C SER A 27 4.95 -10.08 15.19
N MET A 28 5.39 -8.95 14.63
CA MET A 28 4.55 -8.10 13.80
C MET A 28 4.58 -8.60 12.36
N HIS A 29 3.40 -8.70 11.76
CA HIS A 29 3.17 -9.03 10.36
C HIS A 29 2.64 -7.77 9.69
N THR A 30 3.54 -6.93 9.19
CA THR A 30 3.19 -5.55 8.85
C THR A 30 2.94 -5.40 7.36
N TYR A 31 1.82 -4.78 7.00
CA TYR A 31 1.42 -4.53 5.62
C TYR A 31 0.65 -3.22 5.54
N ALA A 32 0.70 -2.57 4.39
CA ALA A 32 -0.03 -1.35 4.12
C ALA A 32 -1.21 -1.64 3.21
N ILE A 33 -2.23 -0.77 3.32
CA ILE A 33 -3.43 -0.86 2.52
C ILE A 33 -3.77 0.54 2.02
N ALA A 34 -3.95 0.66 0.71
CA ALA A 34 -4.31 1.92 0.06
C ALA A 34 -5.54 1.73 -0.82
N TRP A 35 -6.38 2.74 -0.87
CA TRP A 35 -7.51 2.81 -1.78
C TRP A 35 -7.74 4.26 -2.20
N VAL A 36 -7.96 4.48 -3.49
CA VAL A 36 -8.26 5.79 -4.08
C VAL A 36 -9.72 5.83 -4.55
N HIS A 37 -10.18 4.75 -5.16
CA HIS A 37 -11.59 4.51 -5.42
C HIS A 37 -12.20 3.73 -4.26
N ALA A 38 -13.44 4.06 -3.88
CA ALA A 38 -14.13 3.46 -2.74
C ALA A 38 -14.33 1.95 -2.87
N ASP A 39 -14.33 1.42 -4.09
CA ASP A 39 -14.51 0.01 -4.43
C ASP A 39 -13.19 -0.76 -4.63
N ARG A 40 -12.05 -0.05 -4.71
CA ARG A 40 -10.76 -0.66 -5.07
C ARG A 40 -9.71 -0.46 -3.99
N ARG A 41 -9.57 -1.49 -3.16
CA ARG A 41 -8.57 -1.60 -2.11
C ARG A 41 -7.42 -2.49 -2.55
N LEU A 42 -6.20 -2.01 -2.35
CA LEU A 42 -4.96 -2.73 -2.67
C LEU A 42 -4.11 -2.85 -1.41
N SER A 43 -3.36 -3.95 -1.27
CA SER A 43 -2.46 -4.19 -0.14
C SER A 43 -1.05 -4.50 -0.61
N THR A 44 -0.06 -4.11 0.19
CA THR A 44 1.33 -4.58 0.00
C THR A 44 1.46 -6.05 0.39
N ARG A 45 2.62 -6.64 0.09
CA ARG A 45 3.03 -7.89 0.72
C ARG A 45 3.20 -7.69 2.23
N VAL A 46 3.15 -8.78 2.98
CA VAL A 46 3.44 -8.75 4.41
C VAL A 46 4.95 -8.74 4.62
N ASP A 47 5.46 -7.75 5.33
CA ASP A 47 6.81 -7.77 5.89
C ASP A 47 6.77 -8.41 7.30
N ASN A 48 7.54 -9.49 7.43
CA ASN A 48 7.68 -10.24 8.68
C ASN A 48 8.99 -9.89 9.42
N SER A 49 9.86 -9.08 8.80
CA SER A 49 11.24 -8.89 9.21
C SER A 49 11.49 -7.51 9.83
N GLY A 50 11.00 -6.44 9.21
CA GLY A 50 11.21 -5.06 9.66
C GLY A 50 10.41 -4.70 10.92
N ARG A 51 9.36 -5.46 11.24
CA ARG A 51 8.51 -5.30 12.43
C ARG A 51 7.92 -3.89 12.55
N SER A 52 8.51 -3.05 13.39
CA SER A 52 8.15 -1.64 13.58
C SER A 52 8.65 -0.74 12.45
N ASN A 53 9.60 -1.22 11.65
CA ASN A 53 10.24 -0.50 10.55
C ASN A 53 10.16 -1.32 9.24
N PRO A 54 8.95 -1.60 8.73
CA PRO A 54 8.81 -2.45 7.56
C PRO A 54 9.28 -1.79 6.27
N ALA A 55 9.73 -2.61 5.33
CA ALA A 55 9.96 -2.26 3.93
C ALA A 55 9.21 -3.24 3.02
N TRP A 56 8.57 -2.74 1.97
CA TRP A 56 7.72 -3.53 1.06
C TRP A 56 8.19 -3.49 -0.40
N ASP A 57 9.27 -2.77 -0.68
CA ASP A 57 9.86 -2.57 -2.01
C ASP A 57 10.97 -3.59 -2.35
N ASP A 58 11.01 -4.74 -1.67
CA ASP A 58 11.95 -5.84 -1.92
C ASP A 58 11.55 -6.78 -3.07
#